data_AF-A0A932A0C4-F1
#
_entry.id   AF-A0A932A0C4-F1
#
_cell.length_a   1.000
_cell.length_b   1.000
_cell.length_c   1.000
_cell.angle_alpha   90.00
_cell.angle_beta   90.00
_cell.angle_gamma   90.00
#
_symmetry.space_group_name_H-M   'P 1'
#
loop_
_entity.id
_entity.type
_entity.pdbx_description
1 polymer ?
#
loop_
_entity_poly.entity_id
_entity_poly.type
_entity_poly.pdbx_seq_one_letter_code
_entity_poly.pdbx_strand_id
1 'polypeptide(L)' 'MRSVLSISLPADKKKEIEARARKANKTTSAYIIHIVELEKSLISEDELVEMAAKAEKNYKAGKTKKLKSLADLM' A
#
# COMPACT_ATOMS: atom_id res chain seq x y z
N MET A 1 -4.89 -24.78 15.77
CA MET A 1 -3.88 -25.55 15.02
C MET A 1 -2.87 -24.56 14.47
N ARG A 2 -1.55 -24.80 14.61
CA ARG A 2 -0.53 -23.96 13.98
C ARG A 2 -0.06 -24.65 12.70
N SER A 3 -0.06 -23.91 11.59
CA SER A 3 0.47 -24.38 10.31
C SER A 3 1.85 -23.78 10.08
N VAL A 4 2.81 -24.59 9.64
CA VAL A 4 4.18 -24.13 9.34
C VAL A 4 4.28 -23.84 7.85
N LEU A 5 4.77 -22.64 7.51
CA LEU A 5 5.06 -22.23 6.14
C LEU A 5 6.58 -22.25 5.94
N SER A 6 7.05 -23.04 4.97
CA SER A 6 8.45 -23.08 4.53
C SER A 6 8.53 -22.56 3.10
N ILE A 7 9.45 -21.63 2.83
CA ILE A 7 9.59 -20.95 1.54
C ILE A 7 11.06 -20.92 1.15
N SER A 8 11.38 -21.34 -0.06
CA SER A 8 12.71 -21.17 -0.65
C SER A 8 12.81 -19.81 -1.31
N LEU A 9 13.84 -19.04 -0.94
CA LEU A 9 14.05 -17.68 -1.45
C LEU A 9 15.53 -17.48 -1.83
N PRO A 10 15.81 -16.65 -2.86
CA PRO A 10 17.15 -16.14 -3.11
C PRO A 10 17.77 -15.50 -1.85
N ALA A 11 19.08 -15.68 -1.65
CA ALA A 11 19.75 -15.26 -0.42
C ALA A 11 19.73 -13.74 -0.20
N ASP A 12 19.78 -12.97 -1.28
CA ASP A 12 19.62 -11.51 -1.30
C ASP A 12 18.23 -11.09 -0.82
N LYS A 13 17.18 -11.75 -1.32
CA LYS A 13 15.80 -11.48 -0.92
C LYS A 13 15.53 -11.82 0.54
N LYS A 14 16.09 -12.93 1.03
CA LYS A 14 16.01 -13.26 2.46
C LYS A 14 16.62 -12.16 3.32
N LYS A 15 17.82 -11.70 2.99
CA LYS A 15 18.51 -10.60 3.72
C LYS A 15 17.70 -9.30 3.68
N GLU A 16 17.12 -8.98 2.53
CA GLU A 16 16.28 -7.78 2.37
C GLU A 16 15.06 -7.84 3.30
N ILE A 17 14.34 -8.97 3.33
CA ILE A 17 13.16 -9.16 4.17
C ILE A 17 13.53 -9.05 5.65
N GLU A 18 14.63 -9.69 6.08
CA GLU A 18 15.11 -9.63 7.46
C GLU A 18 15.49 -8.20 7.88
N ALA A 19 16.15 -7.44 7.01
CA ALA A 19 16.50 -6.05 7.25
C ALA A 19 15.26 -5.15 7.40
N ARG A 20 14.25 -5.34 6.53
CA ARG A 20 12.97 -4.60 6.60
C ARG A 20 12.18 -4.96 7.85
N ALA A 21 12.13 -6.24 8.21
CA ALA A 21 11.49 -6.70 9.45
C ALA A 21 12.13 -6.05 10.68
N ARG A 22 13.48 -6.03 10.74
CA ARG A 22 14.23 -5.36 11.81
C ARG A 22 13.95 -3.87 11.87
N LYS A 23 13.93 -3.17 10.73
CA LYS A 23 13.60 -1.74 10.66
C LYS A 23 12.18 -1.45 11.17
N ALA A 24 11.25 -2.37 10.95
CA ALA A 24 9.88 -2.29 11.44
C ALA A 24 9.72 -2.76 12.90
N ASN A 25 10.80 -3.14 13.60
CA ASN A 25 10.79 -3.75 14.94
C ASN A 25 9.88 -4.99 15.02
N LYS A 26 9.87 -5.83 13.98
CA LYS A 26 9.08 -7.07 13.89
C LYS A 26 9.99 -8.28 13.64
N THR A 27 9.53 -9.46 14.04
CA THR A 27 10.12 -10.72 13.56
C THR A 27 9.81 -10.91 12.07
N THR A 28 10.62 -11.70 11.37
CA THR A 28 10.40 -11.97 9.94
C THR A 28 9.00 -12.53 9.65
N SER A 29 8.49 -13.44 10.48
CA SER A 29 7.14 -13.99 10.31
C SER A 29 6.05 -12.95 10.55
N ALA A 30 6.16 -12.14 11.61
CA ALA A 30 5.20 -11.07 11.90
C ALA A 30 5.24 -9.98 10.82
N TYR A 31 6.41 -9.70 10.25
CA TYR A 31 6.56 -8.78 9.14
C TYR A 31 5.87 -9.30 7.87
N ILE A 32 6.07 -10.56 7.51
CA ILE A 32 5.41 -11.17 6.33
C ILE A 32 3.88 -11.13 6.48
N ILE A 33 3.35 -11.54 7.63
CA ILE A 33 1.90 -11.49 7.90
C ILE A 33 1.37 -10.06 7.74
N HIS A 34 2.07 -9.09 8.33
CA HIS A 34 1.68 -7.69 8.25
C HIS A 34 1.66 -7.16 6.81
N ILE A 35 2.64 -7.53 5.99
CA ILE A 35 2.68 -7.11 4.58
C ILE A 35 1.53 -7.73 3.78
N VAL A 36 1.22 -9.01 4.01
CA VAL A 36 0.07 -9.68 3.36
C VAL A 36 -1.26 -9.01 3.74
N GLU A 37 -1.41 -8.56 4.98
CA GLU A 37 -2.58 -7.79 5.41
C GLU A 37 -2.62 -6.39 4.80
N LEU A 38 -1.47 -5.72 4.73
CA LEU A 38 -1.34 -4.40 4.12
C LEU A 38 -1.71 -4.45 2.63
N GLU A 39 -1.23 -5.46 1.90
CA GLU A 39 -1.53 -5.65 0.48
C GLU A 39 -3.03 -5.71 0.19
N LYS A 40 -3.81 -6.34 1.07
CA LYS A 40 -5.29 -6.36 0.96
C LYS A 40 -5.95 -4.99 1.11
N SER A 41 -5.26 -4.05 1.74
CA SER A 41 -5.75 -2.69 2.00
C SER A 41 -5.21 -1.68 0.98
N LEU A 42 -4.23 -2.07 0.17
CA LEU A 42 -3.70 -1.22 -0.89
C LEU A 42 -4.68 -1.24 -2.07
N ILE A 43 -4.87 -0.08 -2.68
CA ILE A 43 -5.60 0.02 -3.93
C ILE A 43 -4.82 -0.73 -5.01
N SER A 44 -5.53 -1.41 -5.91
CA SER A 44 -4.91 -2.00 -7.09
C SER A 44 -4.47 -0.92 -8.08
N GLU A 45 -3.56 -1.28 -8.98
CA GLU A 45 -3.11 -0.37 -10.04
C GLU A 45 -4.27 0.03 -10.97
N ASP A 46 -5.15 -0.93 -11.30
CA ASP A 46 -6.33 -0.67 -12.13
C ASP A 46 -7.28 0.32 -11.47
N GLU A 47 -7.57 0.15 -10.18
CA GLU A 47 -8.39 1.09 -9.41
C GLU A 47 -7.75 2.49 -9.36
N LEU A 48 -6.43 2.57 -9.19
CA LEU A 48 -5.71 3.84 -9.21
C LEU A 48 -5.87 4.56 -10.57
N VAL A 49 -5.72 3.82 -11.67
CA VAL A 49 -5.85 4.37 -13.03
C VAL A 49 -7.28 4.86 -13.27
N GLU A 50 -8.29 4.07 -12.88
CA GLU A 50 -9.70 4.47 -13.00
C GLU A 50 -10.02 5.73 -12.18
N MET A 51 -9.52 5.79 -10.94
CA MET A 51 -9.68 6.95 -10.08
C MET A 51 -9.06 8.20 -10.69
N ALA A 52 -7.85 8.09 -11.24
CA ALA A 52 -7.15 9.19 -11.91
C ALA A 52 -7.90 9.67 -13.15
N ALA A 53 -8.34 8.75 -14.02
CA ALA A 53 -9.09 9.08 -15.22
C ALA A 53 -10.43 9.77 -14.88
N LYS A 54 -11.12 9.28 -13.85
CA LYS A 54 -12.37 9.89 -13.35
C LYS A 54 -12.11 11.28 -12.78
N ALA A 55 -11.04 11.47 -12.02
CA ALA A 55 -10.66 12.77 -11.47
C ALA A 55 -10.37 13.78 -12.59
N GLU A 56 -9.62 13.38 -13.62
CA GLU A 56 -9.33 14.21 -14.78
C GLU A 56 -10.61 14.61 -15.54
N LYS A 57 -11.51 13.64 -15.78
CA LYS A 57 -12.80 13.91 -16.42
C LYS A 57 -13.64 14.90 -15.61
N ASN A 58 -13.71 14.73 -14.29
CA ASN A 58 -14.44 15.62 -13.40
C ASN A 58 -13.84 17.04 -13.41
N TYR A 59 -12.52 17.15 -13.42
CA TYR A 59 -11.82 18.41 -13.54
C TYR A 59 -12.17 19.13 -14.85
N LYS A 60 -12.05 18.44 -15.99
CA LYS A 60 -12.40 18.98 -17.32
C LYS A 60 -13.88 19.38 -17.41
N ALA A 61 -14.77 18.64 -16.75
CA ALA A 61 -16.18 18.95 -16.68
C ALA A 61 -16.54 20.08 -15.68
N GLY A 62 -15.54 20.69 -15.03
CA GLY A 62 -15.74 21.76 -14.05
C GLY A 62 -16.40 21.30 -12.74
N LYS A 63 -16.44 20.00 -12.46
CA LYS A 63 -16.97 19.41 -11.22
C LYS A 63 -15.96 19.53 -10.07
N THR A 64 -15.44 20.74 -9.88
CA THR A 64 -14.40 21.07 -8.89
C THR A 64 -14.92 22.10 -7.92
N LYS A 65 -14.61 21.96 -6.64
CA LYS A 65 -14.88 22.99 -5.64
C LYS A 65 -13.70 23.97 -5.62
N LYS A 66 -13.96 25.25 -5.87
CA LYS A 66 -12.95 26.30 -5.63
C LYS A 66 -12.96 26.64 -4.15
N LEU A 67 -11.83 26.45 -3.51
CA LEU A 67 -11.60 26.82 -2.12
C LEU A 67 -10.94 28.21 -2.07
N LYS A 68 -11.33 29.05 -1.11
CA LYS A 68 -10.78 30.39 -0.95
C LYS A 68 -9.56 30.39 -0.03
N SER A 69 -9.48 29.41 0.85
CA SER A 69 -8.40 29.24 1.80
C SER A 69 -8.17 27.77 2.12
N LEU A 70 -7.03 27.47 2.75
CA LEU A 70 -6.73 26.12 3.24
C LEU A 70 -7.74 25.67 4.33
N ALA A 71 -8.34 26.60 5.05
CA ALA A 71 -9.35 26.30 6.07
C ALA A 71 -10.63 25.71 5.46
N ASP A 72 -10.92 25.98 4.18
CA ASP A 72 -12.08 25.43 3.47
C ASP A 72 -11.89 23.97 3.02
N LEU A 73 -10.69 23.41 3.25
CA LEU A 73 -10.32 22.03 2.92
C LEU A 73 -10.71 21.03 4.02
N MET A 74 -10.85 21.49 5.27
CA MET A 74 -11.27 20.69 6.42
C MET A 74 -12.79 20.66 6.56
#